data_AF-A0A1F6N1H4-F1
#
_entry.id   AF-A0A1F6N1H4-F1
#
_cell.length_a   1.000
_cell.length_b   1.000
_cell.length_c   1.000
_cell.angle_alpha   90.00
_cell.angle_beta   90.00
_cell.angle_gamma   90.00
#
_symmetry.space_group_name_H-M   'P 1'
#
loop_
_entity.id
_entity.type
_entity.pdbx_description
1 polymer ?
#
loop_
_entity_poly.entity_id
_entity_poly.type
_entity_poly.pdbx_seq_one_letter_code
_entity_poly.pdbx_strand_id
1 'polypeptide(L)'
;MKKNLFCLLRPGVFLLCAVFLALTQIRIALLVFGGHINAHIAAAQGVVQGLPHWRIYQSRVLGPFLTESIKKIFNVPFEHAYMATIFILLVIFFLALIFVVKHIWDSPIMIFAVVTAGWALNAILMQGIWLYLWDLVDLIIFTALIWAIITSRPLWVIASILMIEIFNREAAILAGLWLLSDAVFRLRESNGILSKLEFKIRYKQFFTALFLLIVGYTIIEFLRNTLLIREIGPEIFYNMKNGIEFFSVQLVNNLRVFKFSLLHPLYNLNMVFNVIILAIPIVAWRALKNHDTALNRVGFLYLILWIFTIVFGLIYETRVWLSFVPFLILVIPLLTKDFQCYLRKK
;
A
#
# COMPACT_ATOMS: atom_id res chain seq x y z
N MET A 1 32.08 21.32 -15.25
CA MET A 1 31.68 21.17 -13.82
C MET A 1 30.32 21.82 -13.58
N LYS A 2 29.21 21.11 -13.77
CA LYS A 2 27.91 21.58 -13.25
C LYS A 2 27.92 21.33 -11.75
N LYS A 3 28.21 22.35 -10.93
CA LYS A 3 27.93 22.27 -9.49
C LYS A 3 26.46 21.89 -9.36
N ASN A 4 26.20 20.69 -8.87
CA ASN A 4 24.87 20.13 -8.75
C ASN A 4 23.99 21.13 -7.99
N LEU A 5 23.01 21.72 -8.67
CA LEU A 5 21.93 22.50 -8.06
C LEU A 5 21.26 21.71 -6.91
N PHE A 6 21.46 20.40 -6.88
CA PHE A 6 21.04 19.45 -5.85
C PHE A 6 21.82 19.50 -4.53
N CYS A 7 23.09 19.94 -4.52
CA CYS A 7 23.77 20.23 -3.24
C CYS A 7 23.15 21.44 -2.53
N LEU A 8 22.31 22.24 -3.20
CA LEU A 8 21.66 23.41 -2.63
C LEU A 8 20.26 23.11 -2.06
N LEU A 9 19.62 22.01 -2.45
CA LEU A 9 18.34 21.62 -1.86
C LEU A 9 18.59 21.00 -0.48
N ARG A 10 18.55 21.88 0.52
CA ARG A 10 18.68 21.53 1.93
C ARG A 10 17.55 20.57 2.33
N PRO A 11 17.79 19.61 3.26
CA PRO A 11 16.76 18.72 3.80
C PRO A 11 15.46 19.43 4.21
N GLY A 12 15.55 20.69 4.68
CA GLY A 12 14.40 21.52 5.00
C GLY A 12 13.43 21.76 3.84
N VAL A 13 13.90 21.85 2.59
CA VAL A 13 13.02 22.05 1.43
C VAL A 13 12.17 20.80 1.18
N PHE A 14 12.74 19.60 1.33
CA PHE A 14 12.00 18.35 1.20
C PHE A 14 10.96 18.19 2.31
N LEU A 15 11.30 18.58 3.55
CA LEU A 15 10.35 18.59 4.65
C LEU A 15 9.19 19.56 4.40
N LEU A 16 9.48 20.79 3.97
CA LEU A 16 8.45 21.79 3.65
C LEU A 16 7.53 21.31 2.53
N CYS A 17 8.10 20.69 1.48
CA CYS A 17 7.32 20.10 0.39
C CYS A 17 6.41 18.97 0.89
N ALA A 18 6.94 18.03 1.70
CA ALA A 18 6.14 16.94 2.26
C ALA A 18 5.02 17.45 3.18
N VAL A 19 5.30 18.46 4.02
CA VAL A 19 4.30 19.12 4.87
C VAL A 19 3.22 19.79 4.04
N PHE A 20 3.58 20.54 3.00
CA PHE A 20 2.62 21.19 2.11
C PHE A 20 1.69 20.17 1.42
N LEU A 21 2.26 19.09 0.88
CA LEU A 21 1.49 18.03 0.23
C LEU A 21 0.61 17.27 1.23
N ALA A 22 1.09 17.00 2.44
CA ALA A 22 0.28 16.39 3.49
C ALA A 22 -0.89 17.29 3.92
N LEU A 23 -0.67 18.61 4.09
CA LEU A 23 -1.72 19.57 4.44
C LEU A 23 -2.80 19.63 3.36
N THR A 24 -2.41 19.75 2.09
CA THR A 24 -3.36 19.76 0.97
C THR A 24 -4.13 18.44 0.86
N GLN A 25 -3.45 17.29 1.05
CA GLN A 25 -4.09 15.99 1.05
C GLN A 25 -5.10 15.82 2.19
N ILE A 26 -4.78 16.30 3.40
CA ILE A 26 -5.73 16.33 4.53
C ILE A 26 -6.93 17.20 4.19
N ARG A 27 -6.72 18.36 3.58
CA ARG A 27 -7.83 19.25 3.23
C ARG A 27 -8.78 18.55 2.26
N ILE A 28 -8.25 17.83 1.26
CA ILE A 28 -9.04 17.02 0.35
C ILE A 28 -9.77 15.90 1.11
N ALA A 29 -9.06 15.17 1.99
CA ALA A 29 -9.67 14.12 2.80
C ALA A 29 -10.80 14.65 3.70
N LEU A 30 -10.65 15.82 4.31
CA LEU A 30 -11.70 16.45 5.11
C LEU A 30 -12.89 16.92 4.28
N LEU A 31 -12.67 17.36 3.03
CA LEU A 31 -13.75 17.73 2.12
C LEU A 31 -14.55 16.49 1.68
N VAL A 32 -13.90 15.36 1.45
CA VAL A 32 -14.56 14.10 1.03
C VAL A 32 -15.19 13.38 2.22
N PHE A 33 -14.41 13.17 3.29
CA PHE A 33 -14.77 12.31 4.41
C PHE A 33 -15.26 13.07 5.64
N GLY A 34 -15.33 14.40 5.61
CA GLY A 34 -15.70 15.21 6.79
C GLY A 34 -17.03 14.80 7.42
N GLY A 35 -18.01 14.41 6.61
CA GLY A 35 -19.31 13.89 7.09
C GLY A 35 -19.23 12.51 7.76
N HIS A 36 -18.15 11.76 7.55
CA HIS A 36 -17.93 10.40 8.06
C HIS A 36 -16.76 10.29 9.04
N ILE A 37 -16.08 11.41 9.37
CA ILE A 37 -14.85 11.39 10.17
C ILE A 37 -15.06 10.76 11.56
N ASN A 38 -16.20 11.01 12.19
CA ASN A 38 -16.54 10.43 13.50
C ASN A 38 -16.64 8.90 13.43
N ALA A 39 -17.16 8.35 12.33
CA ALA A 39 -17.22 6.91 12.13
C ALA A 39 -15.82 6.31 11.95
N HIS A 40 -14.91 7.04 11.30
CA HIS A 40 -13.51 6.60 11.14
C HIS A 40 -12.77 6.62 12.48
N ILE A 41 -12.96 7.69 13.26
CA ILE A 41 -12.40 7.83 14.61
C ILE A 41 -12.92 6.71 15.51
N ALA A 42 -14.23 6.48 15.54
CA ALA A 42 -14.84 5.41 16.33
C ALA A 42 -14.31 4.02 15.91
N ALA A 43 -14.13 3.78 14.60
CA ALA A 43 -13.55 2.53 14.13
C ALA A 43 -12.11 2.32 14.64
N ALA A 44 -11.28 3.37 14.61
CA ALA A 44 -9.92 3.29 15.12
C ALA A 44 -9.87 3.14 16.65
N GLN A 45 -10.70 3.90 17.37
CA GLN A 45 -10.81 3.81 18.82
C GLN A 45 -11.30 2.43 19.27
N GLY A 46 -12.26 1.84 18.54
CA GLY A 46 -12.74 0.49 18.77
C GLY A 46 -11.63 -0.55 18.73
N VAL A 47 -10.65 -0.43 17.82
CA VAL A 47 -9.49 -1.34 17.80
C VAL A 47 -8.68 -1.25 19.09
N VAL A 48 -8.41 -0.04 19.58
CA VAL A 48 -7.64 0.17 20.83
C VAL A 48 -8.40 -0.35 22.05
N GLN A 49 -9.73 -0.27 22.02
CA GLN A 49 -10.61 -0.73 23.09
C GLN A 49 -10.93 -2.23 23.03
N GLY A 50 -10.45 -2.95 22.01
CA GLY A 50 -10.80 -4.34 21.79
C GLY A 50 -12.25 -4.58 21.32
N LEU A 51 -12.88 -3.52 20.82
CA LEU A 51 -14.24 -3.49 20.27
C LEU A 51 -14.21 -3.09 18.78
N PRO A 52 -13.56 -3.86 17.92
CA PRO A 52 -13.48 -3.51 16.51
C PRO A 52 -14.80 -3.75 15.77
N HIS A 53 -14.97 -3.04 14.66
CA HIS A 53 -16.11 -3.27 13.77
C HIS A 53 -16.11 -4.70 13.21
N TRP A 54 -14.96 -5.24 12.79
CA TRP A 54 -14.89 -6.56 12.15
C TRP A 54 -13.72 -7.37 12.69
N ARG A 55 -13.97 -8.58 13.20
CA ARG A 55 -12.95 -9.48 13.75
C ARG A 55 -12.02 -10.06 12.69
N ILE A 56 -12.47 -10.20 11.45
CA ILE A 56 -11.67 -10.79 10.38
C ILE A 56 -10.51 -9.89 9.92
N TYR A 57 -10.44 -8.63 10.39
CA TYR A 57 -9.43 -7.66 9.97
C TYR A 57 -8.57 -7.13 11.13
N GLN A 58 -8.25 -7.98 12.10
CA GLN A 58 -7.71 -7.53 13.39
C GLN A 58 -6.23 -7.27 13.45
N SER A 59 -5.49 -7.59 12.40
CA SER A 59 -4.09 -7.17 12.31
C SER A 59 -3.92 -5.65 12.10
N ARG A 60 -4.99 -4.85 12.18
CA ARG A 60 -5.00 -3.41 11.86
C ARG A 60 -4.68 -2.54 13.08
N VAL A 61 -3.68 -2.95 13.85
CA VAL A 61 -3.38 -2.35 15.16
C VAL A 61 -2.42 -1.17 15.05
N LEU A 62 -1.49 -1.18 14.09
CA LEU A 62 -0.42 -0.18 14.03
C LEU A 62 -0.94 1.26 14.00
N GLY A 63 -1.83 1.60 13.06
CA GLY A 63 -2.42 2.94 12.97
C GLY A 63 -3.16 3.39 14.25
N PRO A 64 -4.15 2.62 14.74
CA PRO A 64 -4.87 2.94 15.97
C PRO A 64 -3.98 3.08 17.21
N PHE A 65 -2.99 2.19 17.39
CA PHE A 65 -2.07 2.28 18.54
C PHE A 65 -1.10 3.46 18.44
N LEU A 66 -0.70 3.88 17.24
CA LEU A 66 0.02 5.15 17.05
C LEU A 66 -0.84 6.34 17.51
N THR A 67 -2.14 6.31 17.20
CA THR A 67 -3.08 7.36 17.64
C THR A 67 -3.20 7.39 19.17
N GLU A 68 -3.39 6.23 19.80
CA GLU A 68 -3.46 6.16 21.27
C GLU A 68 -2.14 6.61 21.92
N SER A 69 -1.01 6.33 21.29
CA SER A 69 0.30 6.80 21.78
C SER A 69 0.41 8.33 21.74
N ILE A 70 0.01 8.97 20.63
CA ILE A 70 0.00 10.44 20.51
C ILE A 70 -0.94 11.05 21.54
N LYS A 71 -2.16 10.50 21.69
CA LYS A 71 -3.12 10.92 22.71
C LYS A 71 -2.52 10.91 24.12
N LYS A 72 -1.84 9.82 24.50
CA LYS A 72 -1.19 9.69 25.82
C LYS A 72 0.00 10.63 26.01
N ILE A 73 0.86 10.77 25.01
CA ILE A 73 2.08 11.59 25.09
C ILE A 73 1.74 13.07 25.21
N PHE A 74 0.77 13.55 24.42
CA PHE A 74 0.41 14.97 24.36
C PHE A 74 -0.79 15.33 25.25
N ASN A 75 -1.41 14.35 25.91
CA ASN A 75 -2.60 14.50 26.73
C ASN A 75 -3.75 15.25 25.99
N VAL A 76 -4.04 14.82 24.76
CA VAL A 76 -5.09 15.39 23.90
C VAL A 76 -6.24 14.41 23.69
N PRO A 77 -7.44 14.87 23.31
CA PRO A 77 -8.54 13.97 22.93
C PRO A 77 -8.17 13.05 21.75
N PHE A 78 -8.77 11.86 21.68
CA PHE A 78 -8.44 10.84 20.67
C PHE A 78 -8.70 11.35 19.24
N GLU A 79 -9.71 12.19 19.06
CA GLU A 79 -10.06 12.84 17.78
C GLU A 79 -8.91 13.71 17.27
N HIS A 80 -8.31 14.52 18.16
CA HIS A 80 -7.19 15.39 17.81
C HIS A 80 -5.94 14.56 17.51
N ALA A 81 -5.68 13.51 18.31
CA ALA A 81 -4.61 12.57 18.06
C ALA A 81 -4.78 11.84 16.72
N TYR A 82 -6.01 11.47 16.35
CA TYR A 82 -6.32 10.79 15.09
C TYR A 82 -5.99 11.68 13.89
N MET A 83 -6.43 12.94 13.92
CA MET A 83 -6.12 13.92 12.87
C MET A 83 -4.61 14.20 12.77
N ALA A 84 -3.93 14.32 13.91
CA ALA A 84 -2.47 14.45 13.95
C ALA A 84 -1.77 13.21 13.35
N THR A 85 -2.30 12.01 13.63
CA THR A 85 -1.75 10.75 13.10
C THR A 85 -1.88 10.69 11.57
N ILE A 86 -3.03 11.05 11.01
CA ILE A 86 -3.21 11.17 9.55
C ILE A 86 -2.15 12.10 8.96
N PHE A 87 -1.97 13.28 9.57
CA PHE A 87 -1.00 14.28 9.10
C PHE A 87 0.42 13.74 9.12
N ILE A 88 0.84 13.16 10.24
CA ILE A 88 2.17 12.59 10.41
C ILE A 88 2.42 11.46 9.41
N LEU A 89 1.45 10.55 9.21
CA LEU A 89 1.59 9.46 8.25
C LEU A 89 1.73 9.97 6.80
N LEU A 90 0.97 11.00 6.41
CA LEU A 90 1.10 11.62 5.09
C LEU A 90 2.45 12.32 4.91
N VAL A 91 2.94 13.03 5.92
CA VAL A 91 4.28 13.64 5.89
C VAL A 91 5.36 12.55 5.73
N ILE A 92 5.27 11.47 6.50
CA ILE A 92 6.21 10.33 6.42
C ILE A 92 6.14 9.70 5.02
N PHE A 93 4.94 9.49 4.47
CA PHE A 93 4.78 8.96 3.12
C PHE A 93 5.48 9.82 2.06
N PHE A 94 5.21 11.13 2.04
CA PHE A 94 5.84 12.00 1.04
C PHE A 94 7.35 12.12 1.25
N LEU A 95 7.84 12.13 2.48
CA LEU A 95 9.28 12.08 2.77
C LEU A 95 9.92 10.77 2.29
N ALA A 96 9.28 9.63 2.57
CA ALA A 96 9.74 8.33 2.11
C ALA A 96 9.79 8.29 0.58
N LEU A 97 8.76 8.80 -0.09
CA LEU A 97 8.72 8.88 -1.55
C LEU A 97 9.84 9.76 -2.11
N ILE A 98 10.05 10.96 -1.56
CA ILE A 98 11.17 11.84 -1.95
C ILE A 98 12.52 11.14 -1.77
N PHE A 99 12.73 10.48 -0.64
CA PHE A 99 13.97 9.76 -0.34
C PHE A 99 14.20 8.61 -1.34
N VAL A 100 13.18 7.79 -1.59
CA VAL A 100 13.25 6.67 -2.53
C VAL A 100 13.56 7.16 -3.95
N VAL A 101 12.87 8.20 -4.41
CA VAL A 101 13.09 8.74 -5.76
C VAL A 101 14.47 9.38 -5.89
N LYS A 102 14.93 10.09 -4.86
CA LYS A 102 16.29 10.62 -4.81
C LYS A 102 17.33 9.49 -4.89
N HIS A 103 17.09 8.39 -4.17
CA HIS A 103 18.02 7.27 -4.15
C HIS A 103 18.07 6.48 -5.47
N ILE A 104 16.94 6.36 -6.17
CA ILE A 104 16.85 5.61 -7.43
C ILE A 104 17.37 6.44 -8.63
N TRP A 105 16.97 7.72 -8.74
CA TRP A 105 17.25 8.53 -9.94
C TRP A 105 18.19 9.72 -9.73
N ASP A 106 18.37 10.19 -8.50
CA ASP A 106 19.09 11.44 -8.16
C ASP A 106 18.77 12.59 -9.13
N SER A 107 17.47 12.84 -9.33
CA SER A 107 16.97 13.84 -10.29
C SER A 107 15.84 14.70 -9.69
N PRO A 108 15.97 16.04 -9.65
CA PRO A 108 14.92 16.97 -9.23
C PRO A 108 13.60 16.75 -9.93
N ILE A 109 13.69 16.60 -11.25
CA ILE A 109 12.52 16.50 -12.13
C ILE A 109 11.77 15.22 -11.80
N MET A 110 12.49 14.14 -11.52
CA MET A 110 11.88 12.88 -11.10
C MET A 110 11.25 12.96 -9.73
N ILE A 111 11.91 13.59 -8.76
CA ILE A 111 11.33 13.82 -7.43
C ILE A 111 10.03 14.59 -7.57
N PHE A 112 10.05 15.72 -8.29
CA PHE A 112 8.85 16.53 -8.50
C PHE A 112 7.74 15.75 -9.22
N ALA A 113 8.06 15.06 -10.33
CA ALA A 113 7.08 14.33 -11.12
C ALA A 113 6.45 13.17 -10.34
N VAL A 114 7.26 12.33 -9.69
CA VAL A 114 6.78 11.17 -8.93
C VAL A 114 5.99 11.59 -7.70
N VAL A 115 6.45 12.60 -6.96
CA VAL A 115 5.76 13.10 -5.76
C VAL A 115 4.44 13.76 -6.13
N THR A 116 4.40 14.55 -7.20
CA THR A 116 3.15 15.16 -7.71
C THR A 116 2.17 14.10 -8.20
N ALA A 117 2.66 13.09 -8.93
CA ALA A 117 1.82 11.96 -9.36
C ALA A 117 1.31 11.15 -8.16
N GLY A 118 2.14 10.94 -7.14
CA GLY A 118 1.75 10.28 -5.89
C GLY A 118 0.67 11.03 -5.14
N TRP A 119 0.81 12.36 -5.01
CA TRP A 119 -0.22 13.23 -4.44
C TRP A 119 -1.53 13.16 -5.24
N ALA A 120 -1.46 13.31 -6.56
CA ALA A 120 -2.65 13.31 -7.41
C ALA A 120 -3.40 11.97 -7.38
N LEU A 121 -2.68 10.85 -7.52
CA LEU A 121 -3.30 9.52 -7.45
C LEU A 121 -3.88 9.23 -6.05
N ASN A 122 -3.19 9.65 -4.99
CA ASN A 122 -3.71 9.51 -3.63
C ASN A 122 -5.01 10.32 -3.45
N ALA A 123 -5.04 11.57 -3.91
CA ALA A 123 -6.25 12.41 -3.91
C ALA A 123 -7.41 11.80 -4.70
N ILE A 124 -7.14 11.20 -5.87
CA ILE A 124 -8.15 10.50 -6.66
C ILE A 124 -8.71 9.30 -5.90
N LEU A 125 -7.85 8.47 -5.30
CA LEU A 125 -8.27 7.25 -4.60
C LEU A 125 -8.88 7.51 -3.22
N MET A 126 -8.72 8.72 -2.67
CA MET A 126 -9.34 9.19 -1.44
C MET A 126 -10.75 9.78 -1.66
N GLN A 127 -11.52 9.26 -2.63
CA GLN A 127 -12.88 9.73 -2.95
C GLN A 127 -14.01 8.81 -2.42
N GLY A 128 -13.71 7.88 -1.52
CA GLY A 128 -14.66 6.90 -1.00
C GLY A 128 -15.44 7.36 0.23
N ILE A 129 -16.04 6.40 0.94
CA ILE A 129 -16.72 6.61 2.25
C ILE A 129 -15.78 6.37 3.42
N TRP A 130 -14.77 5.51 3.21
CA TRP A 130 -13.84 5.07 4.24
C TRP A 130 -12.41 5.48 3.90
N LEU A 131 -11.70 6.01 4.89
CA LEU A 131 -10.25 6.16 4.87
C LEU A 131 -9.74 5.87 6.27
N TYR A 132 -8.97 4.79 6.40
CA TYR A 132 -8.45 4.38 7.69
C TYR A 132 -6.94 4.63 7.78
N LEU A 133 -6.44 4.73 9.01
CA LEU A 133 -5.02 4.97 9.27
C LEU A 133 -4.11 3.92 8.64
N TRP A 134 -4.51 2.65 8.65
CA TRP A 134 -3.74 1.56 8.04
C TRP A 134 -3.61 1.72 6.52
N ASP A 135 -4.55 2.39 5.84
CA ASP A 135 -4.43 2.66 4.41
C ASP A 135 -3.26 3.64 4.11
N LEU A 136 -2.95 4.53 5.07
CA LEU A 136 -1.82 5.46 4.98
C LEU A 136 -0.49 4.79 5.38
N VAL A 137 -0.54 3.84 6.30
CA VAL A 137 0.61 3.02 6.66
C VAL A 137 1.04 2.14 5.48
N ASP A 138 0.08 1.55 4.75
CA ASP A 138 0.34 0.80 3.51
C ASP A 138 1.16 1.65 2.52
N LEU A 139 0.81 2.93 2.33
CA LEU A 139 1.53 3.82 1.42
C LEU A 139 3.02 3.92 1.78
N ILE A 140 3.36 3.98 3.06
CA ILE A 140 4.74 4.07 3.56
C ILE A 140 5.45 2.73 3.36
N ILE A 141 4.82 1.65 3.81
CA ILE A 141 5.40 0.30 3.80
C ILE A 141 5.63 -0.19 2.38
N PHE A 142 4.66 -0.01 1.48
CA PHE A 142 4.81 -0.42 0.08
C PHE A 142 5.80 0.46 -0.69
N THR A 143 5.92 1.74 -0.36
CA THR A 143 7.02 2.59 -0.86
C THR A 143 8.39 2.02 -0.46
N ALA A 144 8.55 1.67 0.82
CA ALA A 144 9.78 1.10 1.34
C ALA A 144 10.06 -0.30 0.77
N LEU A 145 9.04 -1.13 0.59
CA LEU A 145 9.16 -2.48 0.04
C LEU A 145 9.61 -2.44 -1.42
N ILE A 146 9.00 -1.58 -2.24
CA ILE A 146 9.41 -1.39 -3.64
C ILE A 146 10.86 -0.90 -3.71
N TRP A 147 11.23 0.09 -2.89
CA TRP A 147 12.61 0.56 -2.79
C TRP A 147 13.57 -0.58 -2.44
N ALA A 148 13.23 -1.39 -1.44
CA ALA A 148 14.05 -2.49 -1.00
C ALA A 148 14.26 -3.55 -2.10
N ILE A 149 13.21 -3.84 -2.87
CA ILE A 149 13.29 -4.78 -4.00
C ILE A 149 14.12 -4.20 -5.15
N ILE A 150 13.80 -2.98 -5.61
CA ILE A 150 14.47 -2.32 -6.74
C ILE A 150 15.96 -2.13 -6.45
N THR A 151 16.31 -1.72 -5.24
CA THR A 151 17.71 -1.47 -4.84
C THR A 151 18.42 -2.71 -4.30
N SER A 152 17.80 -3.90 -4.49
CA SER A 152 18.35 -5.19 -4.09
C SER A 152 18.87 -5.23 -2.65
N ARG A 153 18.08 -4.65 -1.72
CA ARG A 153 18.43 -4.62 -0.29
C ARG A 153 18.53 -6.04 0.28
N PRO A 154 19.37 -6.20 1.32
CA PRO A 154 19.53 -7.50 1.95
C PRO A 154 18.21 -8.01 2.51
N LEU A 155 18.06 -9.34 2.51
CA LEU A 155 16.82 -10.02 2.86
C LEU A 155 16.23 -9.61 4.23
N TRP A 156 17.07 -9.31 5.21
CA TRP A 156 16.62 -8.86 6.53
C TRP A 156 15.87 -7.52 6.49
N VAL A 157 16.19 -6.62 5.55
CA VAL A 157 15.45 -5.36 5.37
C VAL A 157 14.04 -5.66 4.86
N ILE A 158 13.92 -6.51 3.84
CA ILE A 158 12.61 -6.93 3.31
C ILE A 158 11.80 -7.64 4.40
N ALA A 159 12.42 -8.56 5.14
CA ALA A 159 11.78 -9.28 6.23
C ALA A 159 11.30 -8.33 7.35
N SER A 160 12.09 -7.31 7.69
CA SER A 160 11.70 -6.31 8.68
C SER A 160 10.50 -5.48 8.24
N ILE A 161 10.47 -5.06 6.97
CA ILE A 161 9.33 -4.33 6.40
C ILE A 161 8.06 -5.20 6.45
N LEU A 162 8.16 -6.47 6.05
CA LEU A 162 7.03 -7.41 6.10
C LEU A 162 6.58 -7.72 7.53
N MET A 163 7.52 -7.81 8.48
CA MET A 163 7.19 -8.00 9.90
C MET A 163 6.40 -6.81 10.46
N ILE A 164 6.77 -5.58 10.10
CA ILE A 164 6.00 -4.39 10.49
C ILE A 164 4.61 -4.41 9.84
N GLU A 165 4.53 -4.80 8.56
CA GLU A 165 3.27 -4.87 7.81
C GLU A 165 2.29 -5.90 8.39
N ILE A 166 2.77 -6.98 9.03
CA ILE A 166 1.91 -7.93 9.76
C ILE A 166 1.10 -7.23 10.86
N PHE A 167 1.63 -6.20 11.52
CA PHE A 167 0.91 -5.41 12.53
C PHE A 167 -0.02 -4.35 11.93
N ASN A 168 -0.03 -4.22 10.61
CA ASN A 168 -0.84 -3.25 9.88
C ASN A 168 -1.96 -3.93 9.07
N ARG A 169 -1.67 -5.01 8.33
CA ARG A 169 -2.66 -5.76 7.53
C ARG A 169 -2.31 -7.24 7.38
N GLU A 170 -3.34 -8.09 7.43
CA GLU A 170 -3.22 -9.54 7.22
C GLU A 170 -2.74 -9.87 5.80
N ALA A 171 -2.97 -8.95 4.86
CA ALA A 171 -2.44 -9.03 3.50
C ALA A 171 -0.90 -9.12 3.46
N ALA A 172 -0.18 -8.78 4.54
CA ALA A 172 1.26 -9.03 4.69
C ALA A 172 1.62 -10.51 4.46
N ILE A 173 0.73 -11.45 4.82
CA ILE A 173 0.91 -12.88 4.56
C ILE A 173 1.10 -13.14 3.06
N LEU A 174 0.38 -12.41 2.19
CA LEU A 174 0.52 -12.56 0.74
C LEU A 174 1.90 -12.11 0.26
N ALA A 175 2.48 -11.08 0.88
CA ALA A 175 3.85 -10.69 0.59
C ALA A 175 4.85 -11.75 1.13
N GLY A 176 4.55 -12.41 2.25
CA GLY A 176 5.30 -13.60 2.70
C GLY A 176 5.22 -14.77 1.69
N LEU A 177 4.02 -15.05 1.16
CA LEU A 177 3.80 -16.06 0.12
C LEU A 177 4.49 -15.71 -1.20
N TRP A 178 4.49 -14.43 -1.57
CA TRP A 178 5.28 -13.93 -2.70
C TRP A 178 6.77 -14.18 -2.47
N LEU A 179 7.31 -13.85 -1.28
CA LEU A 179 8.72 -14.04 -0.98
C LEU A 179 9.12 -15.52 -1.00
N LEU A 180 8.22 -16.40 -0.55
CA LEU A 180 8.37 -17.85 -0.62
C LEU A 180 8.36 -18.33 -2.08
N SER A 181 7.39 -17.86 -2.87
CA SER A 181 7.26 -18.20 -4.30
C SER A 181 8.47 -17.73 -5.09
N ASP A 182 8.94 -16.50 -4.86
CA ASP A 182 10.16 -15.94 -5.45
C ASP A 182 11.42 -16.71 -5.00
N ALA A 183 11.42 -17.35 -3.82
CA ALA A 183 12.53 -18.17 -3.37
C ALA A 183 12.63 -19.51 -4.13
N VAL A 184 11.51 -20.00 -4.66
CA VAL A 184 11.39 -21.30 -5.32
C VAL A 184 11.45 -21.17 -6.85
N PHE A 185 10.72 -20.20 -7.38
CA PHE A 185 10.53 -19.98 -8.79
C PHE A 185 11.39 -18.81 -9.26
N ARG A 186 12.24 -19.06 -10.26
CA ARG A 186 12.94 -18.00 -10.98
C ARG A 186 12.34 -17.88 -12.38
N LEU A 187 11.96 -16.67 -12.74
CA LEU A 187 11.64 -16.36 -14.14
C LEU A 187 12.97 -16.29 -14.89
N ARG A 188 13.28 -17.34 -15.66
CA ARG A 188 14.43 -17.33 -16.56
C ARG A 188 14.04 -16.62 -17.83
N GLU A 189 14.90 -15.70 -18.24
CA GLU A 189 14.78 -15.04 -19.53
C GLU A 189 14.81 -16.11 -20.64
N SER A 190 13.76 -16.13 -21.45
CA SER A 190 13.67 -16.96 -22.63
C SER A 190 13.51 -16.03 -23.82
N ASN A 191 14.21 -16.31 -24.93
CA ASN A 191 14.10 -15.56 -26.18
C ASN A 191 12.70 -15.66 -26.85
N GLY A 192 11.70 -16.23 -26.17
CA GLY A 192 10.32 -16.38 -26.62
C GLY A 192 9.34 -15.47 -25.88
N ILE A 193 8.06 -15.54 -26.26
CA ILE A 193 6.96 -14.72 -25.71
C ILE A 193 6.69 -15.02 -24.22
N LEU A 194 7.06 -16.21 -23.75
CA LEU A 194 6.84 -16.70 -22.40
C LEU A 194 8.18 -16.96 -21.70
N SER A 195 8.38 -16.33 -20.54
CA SER A 195 9.48 -16.66 -19.63
C SER A 195 9.33 -18.09 -19.13
N LYS A 196 10.44 -18.84 -19.12
CA LYS A 196 10.43 -20.20 -18.57
C LYS A 196 10.58 -20.12 -17.06
N LEU A 197 9.67 -20.77 -16.33
CA LEU A 197 9.81 -20.97 -14.89
C LEU A 197 10.92 -21.99 -14.65
N GLU A 198 11.98 -21.56 -13.98
CA GLU A 198 13.06 -22.42 -13.50
C GLU A 198 12.87 -22.67 -12.01
N PHE A 199 12.90 -23.94 -11.61
CA PHE A 199 12.83 -24.33 -10.21
C PHE A 199 14.24 -24.31 -9.62
N LYS A 200 14.53 -23.33 -8.76
CA LYS A 200 15.82 -23.22 -8.05
C LYS A 200 15.62 -22.57 -6.69
N ILE A 201 15.72 -23.40 -5.64
CA ILE A 201 15.44 -22.95 -4.28
C ILE A 201 16.60 -22.10 -3.73
N ARG A 202 16.27 -20.88 -3.29
CA ARG A 202 17.15 -20.01 -2.49
C ARG A 202 16.86 -20.25 -1.00
N TYR A 203 17.52 -21.24 -0.41
CA TYR A 203 17.25 -21.70 0.96
C TYR A 203 17.13 -20.57 2.00
N LYS A 204 18.06 -19.61 2.01
CA LYS A 204 17.99 -18.46 2.94
C LYS A 204 16.68 -17.67 2.81
N GLN A 205 16.26 -17.37 1.58
CA GLN A 205 15.01 -16.67 1.32
C GLN A 205 13.79 -17.54 1.63
N PHE A 206 13.85 -18.82 1.27
CA PHE A 206 12.79 -19.80 1.52
C PHE A 206 12.49 -19.92 3.02
N PHE A 207 13.50 -20.17 3.84
CA PHE A 207 13.33 -20.31 5.30
C PHE A 207 12.92 -18.98 5.96
N THR A 208 13.44 -17.85 5.47
CA THR A 208 13.00 -16.54 5.97
C THR A 208 11.53 -16.29 5.65
N ALA A 209 11.08 -16.60 4.43
CA ALA A 209 9.68 -16.45 4.05
C ALA A 209 8.77 -17.39 4.84
N LEU A 210 9.18 -18.66 5.02
CA LEU A 210 8.44 -19.63 5.83
C LEU A 210 8.33 -19.17 7.29
N PHE A 211 9.43 -18.66 7.87
CA PHE A 211 9.44 -18.09 9.20
C PHE A 211 8.48 -16.90 9.31
N LEU A 212 8.51 -15.96 8.35
CA LEU A 212 7.60 -14.82 8.32
C LEU A 212 6.13 -15.24 8.22
N LEU A 213 5.82 -16.31 7.48
CA LEU A 213 4.46 -16.85 7.38
C LEU A 213 3.99 -17.45 8.71
N ILE A 214 4.81 -18.28 9.35
CA ILE A 214 4.49 -18.90 10.64
C ILE A 214 4.34 -17.84 11.73
N VAL A 215 5.32 -16.94 11.84
CA VAL A 215 5.30 -15.86 12.84
C VAL A 215 4.16 -14.89 12.56
N GLY A 216 3.95 -14.51 11.30
CA GLY A 216 2.87 -13.62 10.91
C GLY A 216 1.50 -14.18 11.26
N TYR A 217 1.24 -15.44 10.92
CA TYR A 217 0.02 -16.14 11.32
C TYR A 217 -0.13 -16.20 12.84
N THR A 218 0.94 -16.56 13.56
CA THR A 218 0.93 -16.64 15.03
C THR A 218 0.62 -15.28 15.67
N ILE A 219 1.22 -14.20 15.17
CA ILE A 219 0.96 -12.82 15.64
C ILE A 219 -0.49 -12.46 15.37
N ILE A 220 -1.02 -12.71 14.17
CA ILE A 220 -2.41 -12.39 13.81
C ILE A 220 -3.39 -13.12 14.73
N GLU A 221 -3.20 -14.42 14.95
CA GLU A 221 -4.04 -15.20 15.86
C GLU A 221 -3.89 -14.76 17.31
N PHE A 222 -2.67 -14.43 17.76
CA PHE A 222 -2.44 -13.89 19.08
C PHE A 222 -3.16 -12.55 19.29
N LEU A 223 -3.05 -11.61 18.34
CA LEU A 223 -3.76 -10.33 18.37
C LEU A 223 -5.28 -10.54 18.39
N ARG A 224 -5.79 -11.46 17.56
CA ARG A 224 -7.21 -11.84 17.54
C ARG A 224 -7.70 -12.41 18.87
N ASN A 225 -6.88 -13.18 19.57
CA ASN A 225 -7.32 -13.80 20.83
C ASN A 225 -7.09 -12.89 22.05
N THR A 226 -6.13 -11.97 21.98
CA THR A 226 -5.72 -11.16 23.14
C THR A 226 -6.34 -9.78 23.13
N LEU A 227 -6.41 -9.12 21.97
CA LEU A 227 -6.93 -7.75 21.88
C LEU A 227 -8.45 -7.70 21.73
N LEU A 228 -9.09 -8.81 21.36
CA LEU A 228 -10.53 -8.82 21.12
C LEU A 228 -11.33 -9.12 22.37
N ILE A 229 -12.21 -8.19 22.70
CA ILE A 229 -13.27 -8.39 23.68
C ILE A 229 -14.54 -8.85 22.94
N ARG A 230 -14.99 -8.07 21.94
CA ARG A 230 -16.22 -8.35 21.17
C ARG A 230 -16.19 -7.65 19.81
N GLU A 231 -16.78 -8.28 18.79
CA GLU A 231 -17.05 -7.61 17.51
C GLU A 231 -18.34 -6.80 17.61
N ILE A 232 -18.29 -5.51 17.23
CA ILE A 232 -19.44 -4.59 17.34
C ILE A 232 -20.06 -4.22 15.99
N GLY A 233 -19.45 -4.62 14.86
CA GLY A 233 -19.95 -4.30 13.52
C GLY A 233 -21.39 -4.73 13.29
N PRO A 234 -21.79 -5.98 13.60
CA PRO A 234 -23.18 -6.43 13.42
C PRO A 234 -24.21 -5.62 14.22
N GLU A 235 -23.82 -5.03 15.36
CA GLU A 235 -24.69 -4.20 16.19
C GLU A 235 -24.89 -2.81 15.58
N ILE A 236 -23.81 -2.23 15.01
CA ILE A 236 -23.82 -0.90 14.40
C ILE A 236 -24.43 -0.95 12.98
N PHE A 237 -24.14 -2.02 12.23
CA PHE A 237 -24.55 -2.20 10.85
C PHE A 237 -25.65 -3.26 10.73
N TYR A 238 -26.79 -3.02 11.37
CA TYR A 238 -27.94 -3.94 11.44
C TYR A 238 -28.50 -4.39 10.08
N ASN A 239 -28.24 -3.64 9.01
CA ASN A 239 -28.62 -3.98 7.64
C ASN A 239 -27.60 -4.90 6.93
N MET A 240 -26.42 -5.13 7.52
CA MET A 240 -25.36 -6.00 7.01
C MET A 240 -25.33 -7.36 7.72
N LYS A 241 -26.51 -7.89 8.11
CA LYS A 241 -26.65 -9.11 8.94
C LYS A 241 -25.98 -10.37 8.36
N ASN A 242 -25.68 -10.41 7.06
CA ASN A 242 -24.90 -11.49 6.44
C ASN A 242 -23.40 -11.15 6.32
N GLY A 243 -22.78 -10.69 7.41
CA GLY A 243 -21.36 -10.29 7.42
C GLY A 243 -20.39 -11.35 6.87
N ILE A 244 -20.73 -12.65 6.96
CA ILE A 244 -19.93 -13.75 6.41
C ILE A 244 -19.94 -13.76 4.87
N GLU A 245 -21.06 -13.44 4.22
CA GLU A 245 -21.13 -13.36 2.75
C GLU A 245 -20.32 -12.18 2.22
N PHE A 246 -20.23 -11.09 3.00
CA PHE A 246 -19.44 -9.90 2.69
C PHE A 246 -17.92 -10.16 2.67
N PHE A 247 -17.47 -11.23 3.31
CA PHE A 247 -16.04 -11.60 3.39
C PHE A 247 -15.71 -12.92 2.68
N SER A 248 -16.65 -13.44 1.89
CA SER A 248 -16.45 -14.57 0.99
C SER A 248 -15.71 -14.17 -0.29
N VAL A 249 -15.50 -15.12 -1.21
CA VAL A 249 -14.93 -14.86 -2.55
C VAL A 249 -15.80 -13.83 -3.29
N GLN A 250 -15.28 -12.61 -3.45
CA GLN A 250 -15.95 -11.46 -4.06
C GLN A 250 -15.83 -11.40 -5.58
N LEU A 251 -15.12 -12.32 -6.23
CA LEU A 251 -14.81 -12.26 -7.66
C LEU A 251 -16.04 -11.97 -8.53
N VAL A 252 -17.15 -12.69 -8.34
CA VAL A 252 -18.37 -12.50 -9.15
C VAL A 252 -18.99 -11.12 -8.92
N ASN A 253 -19.05 -10.66 -7.66
CA ASN A 253 -19.57 -9.34 -7.31
C ASN A 253 -18.68 -8.24 -7.89
N ASN A 254 -17.36 -8.38 -7.76
CA ASN A 254 -16.39 -7.46 -8.31
C ASN A 254 -16.48 -7.36 -9.84
N LEU A 255 -16.64 -8.49 -10.55
CA LEU A 255 -16.85 -8.48 -12.00
C LEU A 255 -18.16 -7.79 -12.40
N ARG A 256 -19.25 -8.01 -11.64
CA ARG A 256 -20.53 -7.32 -11.88
C ARG A 256 -20.42 -5.82 -11.65
N VAL A 257 -19.81 -5.40 -10.54
CA VAL A 257 -19.59 -4.00 -10.18
C VAL A 257 -18.69 -3.32 -11.21
N PHE A 258 -17.60 -3.98 -11.62
CA PHE A 258 -16.71 -3.47 -12.66
C PHE A 258 -17.46 -3.27 -13.98
N LYS A 259 -18.18 -4.30 -14.46
CA LYS A 259 -19.01 -4.19 -15.68
C LYS A 259 -20.03 -3.07 -15.57
N PHE A 260 -20.71 -2.97 -14.42
CA PHE A 260 -21.73 -1.95 -14.20
C PHE A 260 -21.15 -0.54 -14.25
N SER A 261 -20.00 -0.31 -13.61
CA SER A 261 -19.31 0.98 -13.59
C SER A 261 -18.79 1.43 -14.97
N LEU A 262 -18.45 0.49 -15.85
CA LEU A 262 -18.10 0.81 -17.24
C LEU A 262 -19.31 1.32 -18.05
N LEU A 263 -20.51 0.84 -17.72
CA LEU A 263 -21.75 1.22 -18.40
C LEU A 263 -22.42 2.45 -17.77
N HIS A 264 -22.11 2.77 -16.51
CA HIS A 264 -22.69 3.87 -15.74
C HIS A 264 -21.59 4.72 -15.07
N PRO A 265 -20.86 5.55 -15.83
CA PRO A 265 -19.67 6.26 -15.36
C PRO A 265 -19.93 7.26 -14.22
N LEU A 266 -21.19 7.61 -13.94
CA LEU A 266 -21.60 8.47 -12.82
C LEU A 266 -21.86 7.69 -11.51
N TYR A 267 -21.86 6.36 -11.54
CA TYR A 267 -22.15 5.54 -10.37
C TYR A 267 -20.86 5.22 -9.61
N ASN A 268 -20.72 5.73 -8.37
CA ASN A 268 -19.75 5.45 -7.27
C ASN A 268 -18.29 5.08 -7.59
N LEU A 269 -18.04 4.28 -8.62
CA LEU A 269 -16.77 4.06 -9.30
C LEU A 269 -16.65 4.96 -10.56
N ASN A 270 -15.98 6.11 -10.42
CA ASN A 270 -15.59 6.94 -11.55
C ASN A 270 -14.77 6.13 -12.57
N MET A 271 -14.96 6.37 -13.88
CA MET A 271 -14.21 5.77 -14.98
C MET A 271 -12.68 5.77 -14.74
N VAL A 272 -12.17 6.81 -14.05
CA VAL A 272 -10.77 6.91 -13.64
C VAL A 272 -10.31 5.70 -12.80
N PHE A 273 -11.15 5.17 -11.91
CA PHE A 273 -10.79 4.01 -11.10
C PHE A 273 -10.67 2.74 -11.92
N ASN A 274 -11.55 2.54 -12.90
CA ASN A 274 -11.44 1.38 -13.79
C ASN A 274 -10.13 1.41 -14.59
N VAL A 275 -9.69 2.61 -15.02
CA VAL A 275 -8.39 2.77 -15.66
C VAL A 275 -7.26 2.38 -14.71
N ILE A 276 -7.30 2.79 -13.43
CA ILE A 276 -6.30 2.42 -12.43
C ILE A 276 -6.28 0.90 -12.20
N ILE A 277 -7.45 0.28 -12.01
CA ILE A 277 -7.60 -1.17 -11.77
C ILE A 277 -7.00 -1.96 -12.93
N LEU A 278 -7.21 -1.52 -14.18
CA LEU A 278 -6.67 -2.17 -15.38
C LEU A 278 -5.19 -1.84 -15.61
N ALA A 279 -4.72 -0.65 -15.22
CA ALA A 279 -3.33 -0.26 -15.39
C ALA A 279 -2.39 -1.13 -14.54
N ILE A 280 -2.81 -1.55 -13.33
CA ILE A 280 -2.00 -2.38 -12.43
C ILE A 280 -1.51 -3.69 -13.09
N PRO A 281 -2.38 -4.59 -13.58
CA PRO A 281 -1.94 -5.85 -14.19
C PRO A 281 -1.14 -5.61 -15.48
N ILE A 282 -1.43 -4.54 -16.23
CA ILE A 282 -0.66 -4.18 -17.44
C ILE A 282 0.77 -3.78 -17.05
N VAL A 283 0.93 -2.89 -16.07
CA VAL A 283 2.25 -2.46 -15.57
C VAL A 283 2.99 -3.62 -14.94
N ALA A 284 2.31 -4.47 -14.15
CA ALA A 284 2.90 -5.66 -13.54
C ALA A 284 3.38 -6.66 -14.59
N TRP A 285 2.58 -6.91 -15.63
CA TRP A 285 2.96 -7.76 -16.75
C TRP A 285 4.16 -7.21 -17.53
N ARG A 286 4.19 -5.90 -17.80
CA ARG A 286 5.35 -5.26 -18.44
C ARG A 286 6.59 -5.33 -17.55
N ALA A 287 6.43 -5.18 -16.23
CA ALA A 287 7.51 -5.33 -15.28
C ALA A 287 8.05 -6.76 -15.23
N LEU A 288 7.18 -7.78 -15.33
CA LEU A 288 7.56 -9.22 -15.41
C LEU A 288 8.29 -9.60 -16.71
N LYS A 289 8.06 -8.85 -17.79
CA LYS A 289 8.75 -9.03 -19.07
C LYS A 289 10.06 -8.23 -19.16
N ASN A 290 10.44 -7.52 -18.10
CA ASN A 290 11.67 -6.75 -18.10
C ASN A 290 12.89 -7.67 -17.91
N HIS A 291 14.04 -7.25 -18.43
CA HIS A 291 15.31 -7.96 -18.20
C HIS A 291 15.83 -7.71 -16.77
N ASP A 292 15.37 -6.65 -16.11
CA ASP A 292 15.72 -6.35 -14.73
C ASP A 292 14.96 -7.29 -13.76
N THR A 293 15.73 -8.17 -13.11
CA THR A 293 15.20 -9.09 -12.11
C THR A 293 14.48 -8.41 -10.95
N ALA A 294 14.86 -7.19 -10.57
CA ALA A 294 14.20 -6.46 -9.50
C ALA A 294 12.81 -5.97 -9.93
N LEU A 295 12.67 -5.48 -11.16
CA LEU A 295 11.37 -5.12 -11.73
C LEU A 295 10.46 -6.34 -11.90
N ASN A 296 11.01 -7.48 -12.32
CA ASN A 296 10.26 -8.74 -12.39
C ASN A 296 9.68 -9.12 -11.02
N ARG A 297 10.49 -9.00 -9.96
CA ARG A 297 10.09 -9.28 -8.58
C ARG A 297 8.98 -8.37 -8.08
N VAL A 298 9.08 -7.06 -8.34
CA VAL A 298 8.02 -6.09 -8.00
C VAL A 298 6.74 -6.38 -8.80
N GLY A 299 6.86 -6.63 -10.11
CA GLY A 299 5.73 -6.99 -10.96
C GLY A 299 5.00 -8.24 -10.47
N PHE A 300 5.75 -9.27 -10.05
CA PHE A 300 5.18 -10.50 -9.49
C PHE A 300 4.40 -10.24 -8.20
N LEU A 301 4.99 -9.47 -7.27
CA LEU A 301 4.32 -9.10 -6.01
C LEU A 301 2.98 -8.40 -6.28
N TYR A 302 3.00 -7.38 -7.13
CA TYR A 302 1.82 -6.58 -7.38
C TYR A 302 0.76 -7.30 -8.21
N LEU A 303 1.15 -8.28 -9.04
CA LEU A 303 0.19 -9.17 -9.70
C LEU A 303 -0.52 -10.07 -8.68
N ILE A 304 0.21 -10.65 -7.71
CA ILE A 304 -0.39 -11.43 -6.62
C ILE A 304 -1.36 -10.57 -5.80
N LEU A 305 -0.93 -9.38 -5.38
CA LEU A 305 -1.78 -8.46 -4.62
C LEU A 305 -3.01 -8.03 -5.41
N TRP A 306 -2.87 -7.76 -6.71
CA TRP A 306 -4.00 -7.41 -7.56
C TRP A 306 -5.00 -8.56 -7.69
N ILE A 307 -4.54 -9.78 -7.99
CA ILE A 307 -5.40 -10.97 -8.05
C ILE A 307 -6.13 -11.16 -6.72
N PHE A 308 -5.41 -11.07 -5.60
CA PHE A 308 -6.02 -11.18 -4.29
C PHE A 308 -7.11 -10.13 -4.05
N THR A 309 -6.84 -8.86 -4.37
CA THR A 309 -7.84 -7.78 -4.22
C THR A 309 -9.06 -8.00 -5.11
N ILE A 310 -8.90 -8.51 -6.34
CA ILE A 310 -10.02 -8.84 -7.23
C ILE A 310 -10.83 -10.03 -6.71
N VAL A 311 -10.19 -11.02 -6.07
CA VAL A 311 -10.86 -12.23 -5.60
C VAL A 311 -11.51 -12.05 -4.23
N PHE A 312 -10.87 -11.31 -3.31
CA PHE A 312 -11.29 -11.22 -1.90
C PHE A 312 -11.58 -9.79 -1.43
N GLY A 313 -11.04 -8.77 -2.11
CA GLY A 313 -11.27 -7.37 -1.76
C GLY A 313 -12.59 -6.83 -2.31
N LEU A 314 -13.02 -5.69 -1.78
CA LEU A 314 -14.18 -4.94 -2.27
C LEU A 314 -13.69 -3.88 -3.26
N ILE A 315 -13.70 -4.18 -4.56
CA ILE A 315 -13.02 -3.32 -5.55
C ILE A 315 -13.61 -1.90 -5.68
N TYR A 316 -14.86 -1.72 -5.23
CA TYR A 316 -15.54 -0.43 -5.19
C TYR A 316 -15.07 0.47 -4.06
N GLU A 317 -14.39 -0.07 -3.05
CA GLU A 317 -13.75 0.73 -2.02
C GLU A 317 -12.44 1.30 -2.55
N THR A 318 -12.45 2.54 -3.06
CA THR A 318 -11.29 3.17 -3.70
C THR A 318 -10.00 3.11 -2.85
N ARG A 319 -10.14 3.13 -1.52
CA ARG A 319 -9.02 3.03 -0.57
C ARG A 319 -8.21 1.73 -0.67
N VAL A 320 -8.81 0.62 -1.14
CA VAL A 320 -8.07 -0.66 -1.27
C VAL A 320 -6.97 -0.59 -2.32
N TRP A 321 -7.07 0.38 -3.23
CA TRP A 321 -6.11 0.63 -4.29
C TRP A 321 -4.96 1.56 -3.87
N LEU A 322 -5.02 2.17 -2.67
CA LEU A 322 -3.98 3.08 -2.18
C LEU A 322 -2.61 2.41 -2.09
N SER A 323 -2.55 1.14 -1.68
CA SER A 323 -1.30 0.35 -1.62
C SER A 323 -0.61 0.15 -2.98
N PHE A 324 -1.33 0.40 -4.09
CA PHE A 324 -0.81 0.34 -5.46
C PHE A 324 -0.27 1.67 -5.96
N VAL A 325 -0.50 2.79 -5.26
CA VAL A 325 0.02 4.11 -5.65
C VAL A 325 1.54 4.09 -5.75
N PRO A 326 2.31 3.62 -4.75
CA PRO A 326 3.77 3.53 -4.86
C PRO A 326 4.23 2.71 -6.07
N PHE A 327 3.53 1.62 -6.40
CA PHE A 327 3.84 0.78 -7.55
C PHE A 327 3.69 1.52 -8.87
N LEU A 328 2.54 2.16 -9.09
CA LEU A 328 2.29 2.86 -10.34
C LEU A 328 3.29 4.01 -10.54
N ILE A 329 3.54 4.82 -9.52
CA ILE A 329 4.40 6.01 -9.67
C ILE A 329 5.89 5.70 -9.70
N LEU A 330 6.35 4.60 -9.07
CA LEU A 330 7.77 4.21 -9.07
C LEU A 330 8.12 3.29 -10.24
N VAL A 331 7.23 2.35 -10.62
CA VAL A 331 7.55 1.34 -11.62
C VAL A 331 7.30 1.84 -13.04
N ILE A 332 6.26 2.63 -13.31
CA ILE A 332 5.99 3.13 -14.66
C ILE A 332 7.21 3.87 -15.26
N PRO A 333 7.87 4.80 -14.54
CA PRO A 333 9.06 5.47 -15.07
C PRO A 333 10.27 4.55 -15.28
N LEU A 334 10.35 3.40 -14.59
CA LEU A 334 11.42 2.42 -14.80
C LEU A 334 11.19 1.53 -16.05
N LEU A 335 9.95 1.46 -16.53
CA LEU A 335 9.55 0.69 -17.72
C LEU A 335 9.65 1.48 -19.02
N THR A 336 9.85 2.80 -18.97
CA THR A 336 9.98 3.63 -20.18
C THR A 336 11.43 3.63 -20.67
N LYS A 337 11.64 3.25 -21.94
CA LYS A 337 12.98 3.06 -22.54
C LYS A 337 13.84 4.33 -22.49
N ASP A 338 13.23 5.49 -22.65
CA ASP A 338 13.93 6.78 -22.64
C ASP A 338 14.59 7.06 -21.27
N PHE A 339 13.98 6.57 -20.19
CA PHE A 339 14.54 6.69 -18.84
C PHE A 339 15.75 5.79 -18.62
N GLN A 340 15.73 4.57 -19.17
CA GLN A 340 16.86 3.66 -19.09
C GLN A 340 18.09 4.22 -19.83
N CYS A 341 17.88 4.89 -20.97
CA CYS A 341 18.93 5.59 -21.70
C CYS A 341 19.48 6.81 -20.94
N TYR A 342 18.64 7.54 -20.20
CA TYR A 342 19.09 8.66 -19.36
C TYR A 342 19.95 8.19 -18.17
N LEU A 343 19.55 7.10 -17.51
CA LEU A 343 20.30 6.52 -16.38
C LEU A 343 21.67 5.96 -16.78
N ARG A 344 21.82 5.42 -18.00
CA ARG A 344 23.10 4.87 -18.50
C ARG A 344 24.12 5.93 -18.95
N LYS A 345 23.71 7.20 -19.07
CA LYS A 345 24.59 8.30 -19.52
C LYS A 345 25.23 9.08 -18.36
N LYS A 346 24.80 8.82 -17.13
CA LYS A 346 25.51 9.23 -15.91
C LYS A 346 26.35 8.06 -15.44
#